data_AF-A0A834BFP5-F1
#
_entry.id   AF-A0A834BFP5-F1
#
_cell.length_a   1.000
_cell.length_b   1.000
_cell.length_c   1.000
_cell.angle_alpha   90.00
_cell.angle_beta   90.00
_cell.angle_gamma   90.00
#
_symmetry.space_group_name_H-M   'P 1'
#
loop_
_entity.id
_entity.type
_entity.pdbx_description
1 polymer ?
#
loop_
_entity_poly.entity_id
_entity_poly.type
_entity_poly.pdbx_seq_one_letter_code
_entity_poly.pdbx_strand_id
1 'polypeptide(L)'
;MASPSGFCVLVRLPKLICGGRTLPKTLLNILADGSILKVGVGCSEDASKLLQDYGLVVKGCLDLRYLAVRQRNNLLCNGLSLKSLAETVLKFPLDKSLVLRCSNWDAEDLTENQVIYAARDAQISVALFLHLLGYPFSRNSTLEESDDLIGWRKVLEKCQDVVDIPFRSKGISRLGEEVNGEATETQQKSRNKKSKTDVTVPGNHQGRDPRKHKRKPLGVGYSARKSPLYDNCFLHAPDGQPLCTCDRRKAQWYLDKGIGELVSEEPFVVRLQFEPAGRPESPGDYYLMVKENLCVVCGKKDSYIRKNVIPHEYRKHFPIEMKDHNSHDVLLLCTSCHAISNYYDNHLKQQLAKEFQAPIGSEEGLRLLEDPERRQMRSGARALLNAESLPARRKEELLQALREFYNTDMVTDEMLQEAACLETRIFNEKFIPHGLKVVQCHSQGGLRALMQLESRWRQHFLDSMQPKHLPQQWSVDHNHQKLLRKYGEDLPIKLS
;
A
#
# COMPACT_ATOMS: atom_id res chain seq x y z
N MET A 1 -10.67 2.04 -20.05
CA MET A 1 -11.83 1.76 -19.17
C MET A 1 -13.09 2.02 -19.98
N ALA A 2 -14.11 1.17 -19.87
CA ALA A 2 -15.38 1.34 -20.57
C ALA A 2 -16.54 1.52 -19.60
N SER A 3 -17.57 2.27 -20.01
CA SER A 3 -18.83 2.42 -19.29
C SER A 3 -19.88 1.43 -19.79
N PRO A 4 -21.01 1.24 -19.06
CA PRO A 4 -22.14 0.45 -19.52
C PRO A 4 -22.75 0.89 -20.86
N SER A 5 -22.62 2.17 -21.23
CA SER A 5 -23.09 2.67 -22.54
C SER A 5 -22.24 2.19 -23.72
N GLY A 6 -21.10 1.55 -23.45
CA GLY A 6 -20.12 1.15 -24.45
C GLY A 6 -19.08 2.21 -24.76
N PHE A 7 -19.17 3.41 -24.18
CA PHE A 7 -18.12 4.42 -24.31
C PHE A 7 -16.84 3.95 -23.64
N CYS A 8 -15.71 4.01 -24.36
CA CYS A 8 -14.41 3.57 -23.83
C CYS A 8 -13.39 4.70 -23.87
N VAL A 9 -12.75 4.94 -22.73
CA VAL A 9 -11.65 5.88 -22.56
C VAL A 9 -10.33 5.11 -22.53
N LEU A 10 -9.41 5.48 -23.42
CA LEU A 10 -8.02 5.02 -23.39
C LEU A 10 -7.15 6.11 -22.78
N VAL A 11 -6.54 5.82 -21.63
CA VAL A 11 -5.70 6.76 -20.89
C VAL A 11 -4.24 6.43 -21.14
N ARG A 12 -3.52 7.31 -21.84
CA ARG A 12 -2.08 7.14 -22.12
C ARG A 12 -1.25 7.66 -20.96
N LEU A 13 -1.08 6.83 -19.93
CA LEU A 13 -0.43 7.20 -18.67
C LEU A 13 0.97 7.83 -18.84
N PRO A 14 1.91 7.29 -19.65
CA PRO A 14 3.23 7.90 -19.83
C PRO A 14 3.17 9.33 -20.36
N LYS A 15 2.24 9.60 -21.30
CA LYS A 15 2.08 10.92 -21.92
C LYS A 15 1.52 11.94 -20.93
N LEU A 16 0.63 11.51 -20.02
CA LEU A 16 0.05 12.39 -19.00
C LEU A 16 1.06 12.84 -17.94
N ILE A 17 2.02 11.99 -17.58
CA ILE A 17 3.04 12.32 -16.58
C ILE A 17 4.32 12.92 -17.18
N CYS A 18 4.40 12.99 -18.51
CA CYS A 18 5.54 13.59 -19.20
C CYS A 18 5.76 15.04 -18.71
N GLY A 19 7.04 15.41 -18.53
CA GLY A 19 7.45 16.70 -17.99
C GLY A 19 7.33 16.84 -16.47
N GLY A 20 7.22 15.73 -15.73
CA GLY A 20 7.08 15.76 -14.27
C GLY A 20 5.67 16.18 -13.81
N ARG A 21 4.68 16.00 -14.66
CA ARG A 21 3.27 16.25 -14.34
C ARG A 21 2.70 15.08 -13.53
N THR A 22 1.70 15.38 -12.70
CA THR A 22 0.97 14.37 -11.95
C THR A 22 -0.33 14.00 -12.67
N LEU A 23 -0.85 12.80 -12.39
CA LEU A 23 -2.11 12.36 -12.95
C LEU A 23 -3.30 13.15 -12.36
N PRO A 24 -4.37 13.38 -13.16
CA PRO A 24 -5.54 14.12 -12.71
C PRO A 24 -6.22 13.46 -11.50
N LYS A 25 -6.59 14.28 -10.51
CA LYS A 25 -7.26 13.82 -9.27
C LYS A 25 -8.55 13.05 -9.55
N THR A 26 -9.29 13.42 -10.59
CA THR A 26 -10.53 12.75 -11.00
C THR A 26 -10.28 11.30 -11.44
N LEU A 27 -9.20 11.04 -12.19
CA LEU A 27 -8.80 9.68 -12.56
C LEU A 27 -8.45 8.86 -11.31
N LEU A 28 -7.68 9.45 -10.40
CA LEU A 28 -7.29 8.81 -9.14
C LEU A 28 -8.51 8.47 -8.27
N ASN A 29 -9.47 9.39 -8.16
CA ASN A 29 -10.72 9.19 -7.44
C ASN A 29 -11.48 7.98 -8.00
N ILE A 30 -11.64 7.90 -9.33
CA ILE A 30 -12.36 6.79 -9.98
C ILE A 30 -11.68 5.45 -9.67
N LEU A 31 -10.35 5.38 -9.79
CA LEU A 31 -9.60 4.14 -9.56
C LEU A 31 -9.65 3.70 -8.08
N ALA A 32 -9.49 4.63 -7.15
CA ALA A 32 -9.43 4.35 -5.71
C ALA A 32 -10.80 4.19 -5.02
N ASP A 33 -11.91 4.44 -5.72
CA ASP A 33 -13.25 4.29 -5.17
C ASP A 33 -13.75 2.84 -5.28
N GLY A 34 -13.83 2.14 -4.15
CA GLY A 34 -14.31 0.75 -4.10
C GLY A 34 -15.81 0.58 -4.36
N SER A 35 -16.60 1.67 -4.36
CA SER A 35 -18.02 1.61 -4.75
C SER A 35 -18.22 1.55 -6.26
N ILE A 36 -17.19 1.91 -7.05
CA ILE A 36 -17.18 1.75 -8.50
C ILE A 36 -16.51 0.41 -8.80
N LEU A 37 -17.25 -0.54 -9.37
CA LEU A 37 -16.68 -1.83 -9.78
C LEU A 37 -15.83 -1.69 -11.05
N LYS A 38 -14.67 -2.35 -11.07
CA LYS A 38 -13.79 -2.47 -12.23
C LYS A 38 -13.70 -3.92 -12.63
N VAL A 39 -14.36 -4.26 -13.73
CA VAL A 39 -14.57 -5.63 -14.15
C VAL A 39 -13.61 -6.02 -15.26
N GLY A 40 -13.17 -7.27 -15.26
CA GLY A 40 -12.29 -7.82 -16.30
C GLY A 40 -11.85 -9.25 -15.99
N VAL A 41 -11.01 -9.81 -16.86
CA VAL A 41 -10.34 -11.09 -16.60
C VAL A 41 -8.87 -10.79 -16.30
N GLY A 42 -8.40 -11.13 -15.10
CA GLY A 42 -7.04 -10.80 -14.67
C GLY A 42 -6.86 -9.35 -14.20
N CYS A 43 -7.96 -8.68 -13.83
CA CYS A 43 -7.94 -7.28 -13.40
C CYS A 43 -7.13 -7.05 -12.10
N SER A 44 -6.89 -8.09 -11.29
CA SER A 44 -6.05 -8.01 -10.09
C SER A 44 -4.57 -7.82 -10.42
N GLU A 45 -4.12 -8.45 -11.50
CA GLU A 45 -2.77 -8.34 -12.04
C GLU A 45 -2.56 -6.97 -12.69
N ASP A 46 -3.57 -6.43 -13.35
CA ASP A 46 -3.54 -5.07 -13.92
C ASP A 46 -3.51 -4.00 -12.83
N ALA A 47 -4.34 -4.14 -11.80
CA ALA A 47 -4.28 -3.29 -10.60
C ALA A 47 -2.90 -3.31 -9.94
N SER A 48 -2.25 -4.48 -9.90
CA SER A 48 -0.90 -4.63 -9.36
C SER A 48 0.14 -3.88 -10.19
N LYS A 49 0.04 -3.91 -11.54
CA LYS A 49 0.92 -3.13 -12.43
C LYS A 49 0.70 -1.63 -12.27
N LEU A 50 -0.55 -1.17 -12.26
CA LEU A 50 -0.89 0.25 -12.05
C LEU A 50 -0.32 0.78 -10.74
N LEU A 51 -0.35 -0.03 -9.68
CA LEU A 51 0.26 0.31 -8.41
C LEU A 51 1.79 0.32 -8.48
N GLN A 52 2.39 -0.67 -9.14
CA GLN A 52 3.85 -0.80 -9.24
C GLN A 52 4.46 0.32 -10.08
N ASP A 53 3.89 0.59 -11.24
CA ASP A 53 4.47 1.45 -12.27
C ASP A 53 4.12 2.92 -12.03
N TYR A 54 2.93 3.18 -11.49
CA TYR A 54 2.40 4.54 -11.33
C TYR A 54 1.96 4.87 -9.90
N GLY A 55 2.08 3.95 -8.93
CA GLY A 55 1.59 4.20 -7.57
C GLY A 55 0.07 4.32 -7.46
N LEU A 56 -0.68 3.86 -8.48
CA LEU A 56 -2.14 3.96 -8.52
C LEU A 56 -2.78 2.82 -7.74
N VAL A 57 -3.44 3.17 -6.64
CA VAL A 57 -4.28 2.21 -5.91
C VAL A 57 -5.60 2.06 -6.64
N VAL A 58 -5.93 0.81 -6.99
CA VAL A 58 -7.21 0.44 -7.60
C VAL A 58 -8.01 -0.38 -6.61
N LYS A 59 -9.30 -0.05 -6.44
CA LYS A 59 -10.26 -0.79 -5.62
C LYS A 59 -11.52 -1.09 -6.40
N GLY A 60 -12.29 -2.08 -5.94
CA GLY A 60 -13.50 -2.52 -6.60
C GLY A 60 -13.24 -3.45 -7.79
N CYS A 61 -12.05 -4.07 -7.87
CA CYS A 61 -11.72 -5.00 -8.94
C CYS A 61 -12.55 -6.28 -8.81
N LEU A 62 -13.24 -6.69 -9.88
CA LEU A 62 -14.05 -7.90 -9.91
C LEU A 62 -13.64 -8.77 -11.10
N ASP A 63 -13.09 -9.94 -10.81
CA ASP A 63 -12.71 -10.88 -11.86
C ASP A 63 -13.93 -11.66 -12.37
N LEU A 64 -14.22 -11.51 -13.67
CA LEU A 64 -15.39 -12.10 -14.33
C LEU A 64 -15.43 -13.62 -14.23
N ARG A 65 -14.27 -14.26 -14.06
CA ARG A 65 -14.18 -15.73 -13.94
C ARG A 65 -14.92 -16.24 -12.72
N TYR A 66 -15.00 -15.47 -11.63
CA TYR A 66 -15.81 -15.86 -10.47
C TYR A 66 -17.30 -15.92 -10.80
N LEU A 67 -17.82 -14.93 -11.54
CA LEU A 67 -19.22 -14.91 -11.96
C LEU A 67 -19.52 -16.03 -12.97
N ALA A 68 -18.62 -16.25 -13.93
CA ALA A 68 -18.76 -17.33 -14.92
C ALA A 68 -18.80 -18.72 -14.27
N VAL A 69 -17.95 -18.98 -13.26
CA VAL A 69 -17.95 -20.26 -12.53
C VAL A 69 -19.24 -20.46 -11.71
N ARG A 70 -19.81 -19.39 -11.14
CA ARG A 70 -21.07 -19.46 -10.38
C ARG A 70 -22.27 -19.84 -11.25
N GLN A 71 -22.27 -19.43 -12.51
CA GLN A 71 -23.41 -19.67 -13.40
C GLN A 71 -23.50 -21.13 -13.91
N ARG A 72 -22.53 -22.01 -13.60
CA ARG A 72 -22.52 -23.49 -13.80
C ARG A 72 -23.01 -24.06 -15.15
N ASN A 73 -23.24 -23.26 -16.18
CA ASN A 73 -23.63 -23.72 -17.52
C ASN A 73 -22.39 -23.87 -18.40
N ASN A 74 -22.09 -25.05 -18.97
CA ASN A 74 -21.17 -25.39 -20.09
C ASN A 74 -19.80 -24.64 -20.28
N LEU A 75 -19.45 -23.68 -19.42
CA LEU A 75 -18.36 -22.72 -19.54
C LEU A 75 -17.04 -23.28 -19.00
N LEU A 76 -17.11 -24.36 -18.20
CA LEU A 76 -15.93 -25.00 -17.64
C LEU A 76 -15.14 -25.79 -18.69
N CYS A 77 -15.76 -26.17 -19.81
CA CYS A 77 -15.12 -26.96 -20.87
C CYS A 77 -14.32 -26.11 -21.86
N ASN A 78 -14.70 -24.85 -22.09
CA ASN A 78 -14.13 -24.00 -23.15
C ASN A 78 -13.08 -22.98 -22.66
N GLY A 79 -12.72 -23.05 -21.37
CA GLY A 79 -11.76 -22.15 -20.72
C GLY A 79 -12.38 -20.83 -20.23
N LEU A 80 -11.69 -20.18 -19.29
CA LEU A 80 -12.15 -18.97 -18.60
C LEU A 80 -11.40 -17.70 -19.05
N SER A 81 -10.85 -17.71 -20.26
CA SER A 81 -10.22 -16.52 -20.85
C SER A 81 -11.29 -15.50 -21.28
N LEU A 82 -10.94 -14.21 -21.39
CA LEU A 82 -11.89 -13.20 -21.88
C LEU A 82 -12.43 -13.55 -23.27
N LYS A 83 -11.58 -14.10 -24.14
CA LYS A 83 -11.97 -14.57 -25.48
C LYS A 83 -12.99 -15.72 -25.39
N SER A 84 -12.67 -16.76 -24.62
CA SER A 84 -13.55 -17.93 -24.43
C SER A 84 -14.92 -17.53 -23.87
N LEU A 85 -14.93 -16.61 -22.88
CA LEU A 85 -16.16 -16.12 -22.27
C LEU A 85 -16.98 -15.28 -23.25
N ALA A 86 -16.35 -14.39 -24.01
CA ALA A 86 -17.04 -13.59 -25.04
C ALA A 86 -17.70 -14.48 -26.11
N GLU A 87 -16.98 -15.49 -26.60
CA GLU A 87 -17.49 -16.44 -27.60
C GLU A 87 -18.59 -17.33 -27.05
N THR A 88 -18.45 -17.82 -25.81
CA THR A 88 -19.42 -18.77 -25.25
C THR A 88 -20.69 -18.09 -24.75
N VAL A 89 -20.54 -16.95 -24.05
CA VAL A 89 -21.65 -16.22 -23.39
C VAL A 89 -22.30 -15.22 -24.34
N LEU A 90 -21.51 -14.34 -24.98
CA LEU A 90 -22.04 -13.27 -25.83
C LEU A 90 -22.13 -13.66 -27.32
N LYS A 91 -21.66 -14.86 -27.69
CA LYS A 91 -21.53 -15.30 -29.10
C LYS A 91 -20.73 -14.31 -29.96
N PHE A 92 -19.76 -13.64 -29.35
CA PHE A 92 -18.95 -12.61 -30.00
C PHE A 92 -17.48 -13.04 -30.09
N PRO A 93 -16.91 -13.20 -31.29
CA PRO A 93 -15.49 -13.53 -31.45
C PRO A 93 -14.61 -12.33 -31.10
N LEU A 94 -13.64 -12.56 -30.20
CA LEU A 94 -12.71 -11.52 -29.77
C LEU A 94 -11.33 -11.75 -30.38
N ASP A 95 -10.84 -10.76 -31.12
CA ASP A 95 -9.49 -10.81 -31.68
C ASP A 95 -8.45 -10.77 -30.56
N LYS A 96 -7.55 -11.76 -30.56
CA LYS A 96 -6.41 -11.88 -29.65
C LYS A 96 -5.09 -12.08 -30.41
N SER A 97 -5.02 -11.53 -31.61
CA SER A 97 -3.85 -11.57 -32.48
C SER A 97 -2.58 -11.20 -31.73
N LEU A 98 -1.55 -12.05 -31.89
CA LEU A 98 -0.22 -11.79 -31.35
C LEU A 98 0.39 -10.51 -31.94
N VAL A 99 0.03 -10.17 -33.18
CA VAL A 99 0.50 -8.96 -33.87
C VAL A 99 0.09 -7.71 -33.11
N LEU A 100 -1.19 -7.62 -32.69
CA LEU A 100 -1.68 -6.47 -31.93
C LEU A 100 -1.26 -6.55 -30.47
N ARG A 101 -1.33 -7.73 -29.85
CA ARG A 101 -0.93 -7.93 -28.45
C ARG A 101 0.53 -7.53 -28.19
N CYS A 102 1.43 -7.87 -29.11
CA CYS A 102 2.86 -7.57 -29.05
C CYS A 102 3.28 -6.37 -29.92
N SER A 103 2.31 -5.57 -30.38
CA SER A 103 2.60 -4.32 -31.10
C SER A 103 3.27 -3.28 -30.20
N ASN A 104 3.81 -2.22 -30.81
CA ASN A 104 4.44 -1.13 -30.05
C ASN A 104 3.39 -0.26 -29.36
N TRP A 105 3.08 -0.56 -28.09
CA TRP A 105 2.15 0.22 -27.25
C TRP A 105 2.73 1.54 -26.73
N ASP A 106 4.06 1.70 -26.85
CA ASP A 106 4.79 2.91 -26.50
C ASP A 106 4.95 3.88 -27.69
N ALA A 107 4.42 3.52 -28.87
CA ALA A 107 4.46 4.36 -30.07
C ALA A 107 3.94 5.78 -29.82
N GLU A 108 4.46 6.77 -30.53
CA GLU A 108 4.02 8.16 -30.34
C GLU A 108 2.51 8.31 -30.57
N ASP A 109 2.01 7.71 -31.65
CA ASP A 109 0.60 7.57 -31.96
C ASP A 109 0.21 6.09 -32.02
N LEU A 110 -0.93 5.76 -31.42
CA LEU A 110 -1.48 4.42 -31.52
C LEU A 110 -2.27 4.30 -32.82
N THR A 111 -2.10 3.17 -33.51
CA THR A 111 -2.90 2.85 -34.69
C THR A 111 -4.37 2.67 -34.31
N GLU A 112 -5.26 2.89 -35.27
CA GLU A 112 -6.70 2.65 -35.07
C GLU A 112 -6.99 1.21 -34.62
N ASN A 113 -6.27 0.23 -35.19
CA ASN A 113 -6.39 -1.17 -34.79
C ASN A 113 -5.98 -1.41 -33.33
N GLN A 114 -4.92 -0.77 -32.83
CA GLN A 114 -4.53 -0.84 -31.42
C GLN A 114 -5.60 -0.21 -30.51
N VAL A 115 -6.14 0.96 -30.91
CA VAL A 115 -7.22 1.64 -30.18
C VAL A 115 -8.45 0.75 -30.08
N ILE A 116 -8.90 0.18 -31.21
CA ILE A 116 -10.05 -0.71 -31.28
C ILE A 116 -9.80 -1.97 -30.44
N TYR A 117 -8.63 -2.59 -30.57
CA TYR A 117 -8.26 -3.79 -29.82
C TYR A 117 -8.34 -3.55 -28.29
N ALA A 118 -7.71 -2.47 -27.81
CA ALA A 118 -7.72 -2.13 -26.39
C ALA A 118 -9.12 -1.75 -25.87
N ALA A 119 -9.90 -1.03 -26.69
CA ALA A 119 -11.26 -0.64 -26.32
C ALA A 119 -12.21 -1.83 -26.23
N ARG A 120 -12.14 -2.76 -27.19
CA ARG A 120 -13.00 -3.95 -27.25
C ARG A 120 -12.84 -4.84 -26.02
N ASP A 121 -11.60 -5.05 -25.55
CA ASP A 121 -11.34 -5.82 -24.32
C ASP A 121 -12.10 -5.24 -23.11
N ALA A 122 -12.10 -3.91 -22.97
CA ALA A 122 -12.80 -3.23 -21.88
C ALA A 122 -14.33 -3.27 -22.06
N GLN A 123 -14.83 -3.00 -23.26
CA GLN A 123 -16.26 -3.01 -23.56
C GLN A 123 -16.88 -4.40 -23.36
N ILE A 124 -16.21 -5.44 -23.85
CA ILE A 124 -16.66 -6.83 -23.72
C ILE A 124 -16.64 -7.28 -22.27
N SER A 125 -15.67 -6.81 -21.47
CA SER A 125 -15.65 -7.11 -20.03
C SER A 125 -16.89 -6.55 -19.32
N VAL A 126 -17.31 -5.32 -19.65
CA VAL A 126 -18.55 -4.73 -19.11
C VAL A 126 -19.78 -5.47 -19.61
N ALA A 127 -19.85 -5.80 -20.90
CA ALA A 127 -20.97 -6.53 -21.46
C ALA A 127 -21.12 -7.93 -20.83
N LEU A 128 -20.02 -8.65 -20.62
CA LEU A 128 -20.00 -9.92 -19.92
C LEU A 128 -20.48 -9.78 -18.47
N PHE A 129 -20.00 -8.77 -17.74
CA PHE A 129 -20.43 -8.51 -16.37
C PHE A 129 -21.96 -8.36 -16.27
N LEU A 130 -22.55 -7.49 -17.11
CA LEU A 130 -23.98 -7.24 -17.13
C LEU A 130 -24.76 -8.51 -17.50
N HIS A 131 -24.32 -9.23 -18.53
CA HIS A 131 -24.98 -10.45 -19.00
C HIS A 131 -24.93 -11.58 -17.95
N LEU A 132 -23.78 -11.81 -17.30
CA LEU A 132 -23.62 -12.85 -16.26
C LEU A 132 -24.49 -12.57 -15.02
N LEU A 133 -24.87 -11.32 -14.79
CA LEU A 133 -25.76 -10.93 -13.69
C LEU A 133 -27.23 -10.85 -14.08
N GLY A 134 -27.55 -11.03 -15.36
CA GLY A 134 -28.90 -10.88 -15.91
C GLY A 134 -29.39 -9.43 -15.94
N TYR A 135 -28.47 -8.46 -16.01
CA TYR A 135 -28.84 -7.04 -16.07
C TYR A 135 -29.28 -6.68 -17.50
N PRO A 136 -30.47 -6.11 -17.70
CA PRO A 136 -30.97 -5.79 -19.03
C PRO A 136 -30.14 -4.69 -19.71
N PHE A 137 -29.78 -4.91 -20.97
CA PHE A 137 -29.26 -3.87 -21.86
C PHE A 137 -30.42 -3.00 -22.36
N SER A 138 -30.85 -2.00 -21.59
CA SER A 138 -31.79 -1.01 -22.11
C SER A 138 -31.05 0.24 -22.58
N ARG A 139 -31.02 0.46 -23.91
CA ARG A 139 -30.51 1.71 -24.51
C ARG A 139 -31.52 2.86 -24.44
N ASN A 140 -32.80 2.56 -24.22
CA ASN A 140 -33.92 3.50 -24.29
C ASN A 140 -34.83 3.35 -23.08
N SER A 141 -34.39 3.81 -21.92
CA SER A 141 -35.23 3.79 -20.74
C SER A 141 -35.17 5.14 -20.04
N THR A 142 -36.16 5.98 -20.33
CA THR A 142 -36.68 6.94 -19.35
C THR A 142 -37.20 6.13 -18.16
N LEU A 143 -36.33 5.74 -17.25
CA LEU A 143 -36.69 5.02 -16.03
C LEU A 143 -36.51 5.95 -14.84
N GLU A 144 -37.50 5.93 -13.96
CA GLU A 144 -37.47 6.60 -12.67
C GLU A 144 -36.27 6.08 -11.85
N GLU A 145 -35.47 6.99 -11.29
CA GLU A 145 -34.19 6.71 -10.60
C GLU A 145 -34.30 5.67 -9.46
N SER A 146 -35.50 5.41 -8.94
CA SER A 146 -35.72 4.57 -7.76
C SER A 146 -35.59 3.06 -8.01
N ASP A 147 -35.97 2.55 -9.19
CA ASP A 147 -36.00 1.10 -9.49
C ASP A 147 -34.58 0.58 -9.88
N ASP A 148 -33.77 1.43 -10.52
CA ASP A 148 -32.39 1.13 -10.93
C ASP A 148 -31.45 0.97 -9.71
N LEU A 149 -31.68 1.76 -8.65
CA LEU A 149 -30.98 1.67 -7.36
C LEU A 149 -31.22 0.31 -6.65
N ILE A 150 -32.44 -0.23 -6.75
CA ILE A 150 -32.80 -1.53 -6.16
C ILE A 150 -32.16 -2.66 -6.97
N GLY A 151 -32.15 -2.57 -8.30
CA GLY A 151 -31.48 -3.50 -9.18
C GLY A 151 -29.95 -3.56 -8.94
N TRP A 152 -29.30 -2.40 -8.85
CA TRP A 152 -27.86 -2.31 -8.64
C TRP A 152 -27.43 -2.79 -7.25
N ARG A 153 -28.23 -2.55 -6.20
CA ARG A 153 -27.94 -3.09 -4.85
C ARG A 153 -27.87 -4.62 -4.86
N LYS A 154 -28.81 -5.28 -5.53
CA LYS A 154 -28.81 -6.75 -5.69
C LYS A 154 -27.58 -7.24 -6.47
N VAL A 155 -27.12 -6.47 -7.46
CA VAL A 155 -25.86 -6.74 -8.18
C VAL A 155 -24.66 -6.70 -7.23
N LEU A 156 -24.55 -5.65 -6.41
CA LEU A 156 -23.45 -5.52 -5.43
C LEU A 156 -23.47 -6.66 -4.41
N GLU A 157 -24.64 -7.06 -3.91
CA GLU A 157 -24.79 -8.19 -2.99
C GLU A 157 -24.28 -9.51 -3.60
N LYS A 158 -24.54 -9.75 -4.89
CA LYS A 158 -24.02 -10.94 -5.61
C LYS A 158 -22.51 -10.94 -5.80
N CYS A 159 -21.86 -9.78 -5.70
CA CYS A 159 -20.43 -9.61 -5.98
C CYS A 159 -19.58 -9.46 -4.72
N GLN A 160 -20.18 -9.15 -3.56
CA GLN A 160 -19.46 -8.71 -2.35
C GLN A 160 -18.32 -9.63 -1.89
N ASP A 161 -18.43 -10.94 -2.12
CA ASP A 161 -17.49 -11.95 -1.64
C ASP A 161 -16.38 -12.29 -2.65
N VAL A 162 -16.34 -11.59 -3.79
CA VAL A 162 -15.35 -11.78 -4.87
C VAL A 162 -14.72 -10.48 -5.36
N VAL A 163 -15.10 -9.33 -4.79
CA VAL A 163 -14.46 -8.02 -5.06
C VAL A 163 -13.09 -7.95 -4.38
N ASP A 164 -12.12 -7.39 -5.09
CA ASP A 164 -10.71 -7.22 -4.69
C ASP A 164 -10.02 -8.54 -4.27
N ILE A 165 -10.54 -9.68 -4.74
CA ILE A 165 -9.97 -11.01 -4.48
C ILE A 165 -9.31 -11.54 -5.77
N PRO A 166 -7.99 -11.83 -5.75
CA PRO A 166 -7.32 -12.44 -6.90
C PRO A 166 -7.93 -13.80 -7.25
N PHE A 167 -8.18 -14.05 -8.53
CA PHE A 167 -8.68 -15.34 -8.99
C PHE A 167 -7.63 -16.45 -8.85
N ARG A 168 -8.02 -17.60 -8.27
CA ARG A 168 -7.14 -18.77 -8.15
C ARG A 168 -7.81 -20.02 -8.74
N SER A 169 -7.23 -20.59 -9.78
CA SER A 169 -7.76 -21.76 -10.48
C SER A 169 -7.71 -23.08 -9.69
N LYS A 170 -6.85 -23.19 -8.67
CA LYS A 170 -6.52 -24.46 -7.99
C LYS A 170 -7.65 -25.10 -7.14
N GLY A 171 -8.80 -24.44 -6.96
CA GLY A 171 -9.92 -24.96 -6.15
C GLY A 171 -11.03 -25.67 -6.93
N ILE A 172 -11.01 -25.61 -8.27
CA ILE A 172 -12.16 -26.01 -9.11
C ILE A 172 -12.19 -27.52 -9.36
N SER A 173 -11.08 -28.24 -9.20
CA SER A 173 -11.00 -29.69 -9.42
C SER A 173 -11.64 -30.56 -8.33
N ARG A 174 -12.05 -30.01 -7.17
CA ARG A 174 -12.63 -30.77 -6.06
C ARG A 174 -14.17 -30.76 -6.00
N LEU A 175 -14.83 -30.07 -6.91
CA LEU A 175 -16.31 -29.96 -6.93
C LEU A 175 -16.95 -30.75 -8.08
N GLY A 176 -16.16 -31.58 -8.79
CA GLY A 176 -16.60 -32.39 -9.92
C GLY A 176 -16.95 -33.86 -9.61
N GLU A 177 -16.77 -34.32 -8.37
CA GLU A 177 -17.00 -35.71 -7.97
C GLU A 177 -17.98 -35.81 -6.79
N GLU A 178 -19.19 -35.26 -6.92
CA GLU A 178 -20.30 -35.62 -6.02
C GLU A 178 -21.62 -35.67 -6.80
N VAL A 179 -21.70 -36.56 -7.80
CA VAL A 179 -22.96 -37.15 -8.29
C VAL A 179 -22.67 -38.59 -8.71
N ASN A 180 -22.64 -39.49 -7.74
CA ASN A 180 -23.16 -40.87 -7.83
C ASN A 180 -22.87 -41.53 -6.48
N GLY A 181 -23.95 -41.79 -5.73
CA GLY A 181 -23.85 -42.40 -4.41
C GLY A 181 -23.54 -43.88 -4.51
N GLU A 182 -22.71 -44.35 -3.59
CA GLU A 182 -22.94 -45.59 -2.88
C GLU A 182 -22.24 -45.52 -1.52
N ALA A 183 -22.99 -45.90 -0.48
CA ALA A 183 -22.56 -45.85 0.89
C ALA A 183 -21.59 -47.00 1.18
N THR A 184 -20.38 -46.67 1.61
CA THR A 184 -19.56 -47.58 2.42
C THR A 184 -18.83 -46.78 3.48
N GLU A 185 -19.20 -47.06 4.74
CA GLU A 185 -18.50 -46.68 5.94
C GLU A 185 -17.04 -47.15 5.88
N THR A 186 -16.06 -46.30 6.20
CA THR A 186 -15.10 -46.59 7.28
C THR A 186 -14.13 -45.42 7.56
N GLN A 187 -13.98 -45.17 8.86
CA GLN A 187 -12.82 -44.61 9.56
C GLN A 187 -12.51 -43.11 9.47
N GLN A 188 -13.21 -42.40 10.36
CA GLN A 188 -12.69 -41.25 11.10
C GLN A 188 -11.26 -41.51 11.62
N LYS A 189 -10.31 -40.65 11.25
CA LYS A 189 -9.09 -40.41 12.03
C LYS A 189 -8.98 -38.95 12.43
N SER A 190 -9.49 -38.72 13.63
CA SER A 190 -9.06 -37.79 14.68
C SER A 190 -8.30 -36.52 14.28
N ARG A 191 -8.96 -35.39 14.52
CA ARG A 191 -8.34 -34.14 14.96
C ARG A 191 -7.42 -34.42 16.16
N ASN A 192 -6.11 -34.29 15.99
CA ASN A 192 -5.20 -34.14 17.13
C ASN A 192 -4.69 -32.71 17.23
N LYS A 193 -5.16 -32.06 18.29
CA LYS A 193 -4.70 -30.81 18.87
C LYS A 193 -3.78 -31.19 20.04
N LYS A 194 -2.50 -30.83 19.98
CA LYS A 194 -1.49 -30.70 21.06
C LYS A 194 -0.12 -30.59 20.39
N SER A 195 0.90 -29.90 20.88
CA SER A 195 1.12 -29.05 22.05
C SER A 195 2.48 -28.38 21.83
N LYS A 196 2.71 -27.20 22.42
CA LYS A 196 4.03 -26.57 22.48
C LYS A 196 5.06 -27.54 23.08
N THR A 197 6.20 -27.71 22.40
CA THR A 197 7.50 -27.96 23.01
C THR A 197 8.59 -27.57 22.00
N ASP A 198 9.49 -26.70 22.43
CA ASP A 198 10.73 -26.31 21.75
C ASP A 198 11.61 -27.52 21.48
N VAL A 199 12.03 -27.74 20.23
CA VAL A 199 13.39 -28.15 19.82
C VAL A 199 13.58 -27.80 18.33
N THR A 200 14.69 -27.13 18.05
CA THR A 200 15.20 -26.65 16.76
C THR A 200 15.87 -27.74 15.92
N VAL A 201 15.44 -27.95 14.67
CA VAL A 201 16.27 -28.45 13.54
C VAL A 201 15.71 -27.87 12.21
N PRO A 202 16.55 -27.37 11.27
CA PRO A 202 16.09 -26.67 10.06
C PRO A 202 15.99 -27.59 8.83
N GLY A 203 14.86 -27.50 8.11
CA GLY A 203 14.60 -28.26 6.89
C GLY A 203 14.08 -27.39 5.74
N ASN A 204 14.91 -27.29 4.70
CA ASN A 204 14.57 -27.13 3.28
C ASN A 204 13.74 -25.91 2.84
N HIS A 205 14.43 -24.78 2.60
CA HIS A 205 13.90 -23.68 1.79
C HIS A 205 14.46 -23.75 0.37
N GLN A 206 13.67 -24.29 -0.55
CA GLN A 206 13.86 -24.05 -1.98
C GLN A 206 13.84 -22.54 -2.25
N GLY A 207 14.87 -22.07 -2.96
CA GLY A 207 15.17 -20.66 -3.20
C GLY A 207 13.98 -19.88 -3.76
N ARG A 208 13.52 -18.87 -3.02
CA ARG A 208 12.63 -17.82 -3.53
C ARG A 208 13.46 -16.79 -4.27
N ASP A 209 13.13 -16.60 -5.55
CA ASP A 209 13.56 -15.48 -6.40
C ASP A 209 13.42 -14.11 -5.68
N PRO A 210 14.52 -13.34 -5.52
CA PRO A 210 14.51 -12.03 -4.85
C PRO A 210 13.70 -10.95 -5.56
N ARG A 211 13.40 -11.09 -6.87
CA ARG A 211 12.62 -10.08 -7.63
C ARG A 211 11.13 -10.15 -7.37
N LYS A 212 10.65 -11.23 -6.76
CA LYS A 212 9.29 -11.33 -6.22
C LYS A 212 9.28 -10.82 -4.79
N HIS A 213 9.43 -9.51 -4.62
CA HIS A 213 8.77 -8.86 -3.49
C HIS A 213 7.27 -9.13 -3.64
N LYS A 214 6.79 -10.22 -3.02
CA LYS A 214 5.37 -10.34 -2.68
C LYS A 214 5.09 -9.27 -1.62
N ARG A 215 5.00 -8.01 -2.06
CA ARG A 215 4.22 -7.01 -1.34
C ARG A 215 2.85 -7.64 -1.18
N LYS A 216 2.40 -7.78 0.07
CA LYS A 216 1.09 -8.36 0.38
C LYS A 216 0.04 -7.65 -0.49
N PRO A 217 -0.96 -8.35 -1.05
CA PRO A 217 -2.07 -7.69 -1.73
C PRO A 217 -2.64 -6.61 -0.80
N LEU A 218 -2.62 -5.36 -1.27
CA LEU A 218 -3.14 -4.23 -0.51
C LEU A 218 -4.66 -4.23 -0.64
N GLY A 219 -5.30 -4.78 0.39
CA GLY A 219 -6.75 -4.85 0.59
C GLY A 219 -7.07 -5.38 1.99
N VAL A 220 -6.20 -6.25 2.51
CA VAL A 220 -6.33 -6.85 3.87
C VAL A 220 -5.82 -5.93 5.00
N GLY A 221 -5.33 -4.72 4.69
CA GLY A 221 -4.67 -3.84 5.66
C GLY A 221 -5.56 -2.79 6.32
N TYR A 222 -6.72 -2.50 5.74
CA TYR A 222 -7.62 -1.46 6.23
C TYR A 222 -8.90 -2.10 6.74
N SER A 223 -8.81 -2.81 7.86
CA SER A 223 -10.00 -3.12 8.64
C SER A 223 -10.65 -1.79 9.02
N ALA A 224 -11.89 -1.55 8.60
CA ALA A 224 -12.67 -0.43 9.10
C ALA A 224 -12.70 -0.57 10.63
N ARG A 225 -12.04 0.36 11.33
CA ARG A 225 -12.02 0.34 12.79
C ARG A 225 -13.40 0.78 13.26
N LYS A 226 -13.98 0.03 14.20
CA LYS A 226 -15.30 0.32 14.78
C LYS A 226 -15.27 1.44 15.83
N SER A 227 -14.09 1.81 16.33
CA SER A 227 -13.91 2.82 17.38
C SER A 227 -13.41 4.15 16.79
N PRO A 228 -13.79 5.31 17.38
CA PRO A 228 -13.24 6.60 17.02
C PRO A 228 -11.71 6.64 17.20
N LEU A 229 -11.05 7.56 16.49
CA LEU A 229 -9.61 7.82 16.60
C LEU A 229 -9.26 9.11 17.36
N TYR A 230 -10.23 10.00 17.55
CA TYR A 230 -10.15 11.10 18.51
C TYR A 230 -11.17 10.83 19.61
N ASP A 231 -10.70 10.47 20.80
CA ASP A 231 -11.57 10.32 21.98
C ASP A 231 -11.87 11.68 22.64
N ASN A 232 -11.09 12.72 22.31
CA ASN A 232 -11.25 14.09 22.79
C ASN A 232 -11.32 14.21 24.33
N CYS A 233 -10.54 13.41 25.05
CA CYS A 233 -10.38 13.52 26.50
C CYS A 233 -9.55 14.76 26.85
N PHE A 234 -9.95 15.54 27.84
CA PHE A 234 -9.25 16.77 28.23
C PHE A 234 -8.20 16.50 29.30
N LEU A 235 -7.02 17.10 29.12
CA LEU A 235 -5.97 17.18 30.14
C LEU A 235 -5.94 18.58 30.72
N HIS A 236 -6.01 18.71 32.04
CA HIS A 236 -5.91 19.98 32.76
C HIS A 236 -4.63 20.03 33.61
N ALA A 237 -4.09 21.23 33.81
CA ALA A 237 -3.02 21.50 34.76
C ALA A 237 -3.54 21.43 36.22
N PRO A 238 -2.65 21.38 37.23
CA PRO A 238 -3.05 21.33 38.65
C PRO A 238 -3.98 22.47 39.09
N ASP A 239 -3.83 23.65 38.49
CA ASP A 239 -4.66 24.85 38.72
C ASP A 239 -6.00 24.83 37.95
N GLY A 240 -6.26 23.79 37.16
CA GLY A 240 -7.46 23.64 36.35
C GLY A 240 -7.37 24.21 34.94
N GLN A 241 -6.25 24.80 34.52
CA GLN A 241 -6.10 25.31 33.16
C GLN A 241 -6.14 24.16 32.13
N PRO A 242 -6.97 24.24 31.07
CA PRO A 242 -6.95 23.26 29.98
C PRO A 242 -5.60 23.25 29.24
N LEU A 243 -5.08 22.05 28.96
CA LEU A 243 -3.80 21.83 28.28
C LEU A 243 -3.98 21.32 26.85
N CYS A 244 -4.69 20.20 26.68
CA CYS A 244 -4.98 19.63 25.37
C CYS A 244 -6.08 18.57 25.41
N THR A 245 -6.55 18.20 24.23
CA THR A 245 -7.33 17.00 23.97
C THR A 245 -6.40 15.82 23.66
N CYS A 246 -6.77 14.61 24.09
CA CYS A 246 -6.01 13.38 23.86
C CYS A 246 -6.87 12.12 23.75
N ASP A 247 -6.24 11.01 23.37
CA ASP A 247 -6.87 9.69 23.33
C ASP A 247 -7.14 9.17 24.76
N ARG A 248 -8.22 8.41 24.95
CA ARG A 248 -8.67 7.84 26.24
C ARG A 248 -7.59 7.01 26.90
N ARG A 249 -6.81 6.27 26.11
CA ARG A 249 -5.67 5.47 26.59
C ARG A 249 -4.58 6.34 27.22
N LYS A 250 -4.32 7.53 26.67
CA LYS A 250 -3.32 8.46 27.21
C LYS A 250 -3.84 9.09 28.51
N ALA A 251 -5.10 9.53 28.53
CA ALA A 251 -5.71 10.05 29.75
C ALA A 251 -5.72 8.99 30.88
N GLN A 252 -6.08 7.74 30.55
CA GLN A 252 -6.07 6.63 31.50
C GLN A 252 -4.66 6.32 32.02
N TRP A 253 -3.63 6.41 31.16
CA TRP A 253 -2.25 6.21 31.59
C TRP A 253 -1.83 7.15 32.74
N TYR A 254 -2.29 8.41 32.74
CA TYR A 254 -2.00 9.34 33.86
C TYR A 254 -2.69 8.92 35.16
N LEU A 255 -3.93 8.43 35.07
CA LEU A 255 -4.67 7.89 36.22
C LEU A 255 -4.00 6.63 36.78
N ASP A 256 -3.67 5.68 35.90
CA ASP A 256 -3.05 4.40 36.28
C ASP A 256 -1.66 4.59 36.90
N LYS A 257 -0.96 5.66 36.50
CA LYS A 257 0.35 6.04 37.07
C LYS A 257 0.23 6.82 38.38
N GLY A 258 -0.98 7.17 38.83
CA GLY A 258 -1.19 7.95 40.04
C GLY A 258 -0.67 9.39 39.95
N ILE A 259 -0.50 9.91 38.73
CA ILE A 259 -0.02 11.28 38.46
C ILE A 259 -1.09 12.15 37.80
N GLY A 260 -2.32 11.65 37.76
CA GLY A 260 -3.51 12.35 37.31
C GLY A 260 -4.72 11.97 38.16
N GLU A 261 -5.68 12.88 38.24
CA GLU A 261 -6.94 12.73 38.96
C GLU A 261 -8.10 12.89 37.98
N LEU A 262 -9.09 12.02 38.09
CA LEU A 262 -10.32 12.11 37.31
C LEU A 262 -11.19 13.24 37.86
N VAL A 263 -11.46 14.25 37.03
CA VAL A 263 -12.29 15.42 37.42
C VAL A 263 -13.72 15.28 36.91
N SER A 264 -13.89 14.73 35.70
CA SER A 264 -15.20 14.50 35.09
C SER A 264 -15.15 13.27 34.19
N GLU A 265 -16.24 12.49 34.15
CA GLU A 265 -16.40 11.36 33.24
C GLU A 265 -16.98 11.80 31.88
N GLU A 266 -17.83 12.83 31.86
CA GLU A 266 -18.46 13.38 30.66
C GLU A 266 -18.51 14.93 30.70
N PRO A 267 -17.69 15.64 29.90
CA PRO A 267 -16.59 15.12 29.08
C PRO A 267 -15.49 14.49 29.95
N PHE A 268 -14.75 13.53 29.41
CA PHE A 268 -13.69 12.84 30.17
C PHE A 268 -12.50 13.78 30.41
N VAL A 269 -12.30 14.22 31.65
CA VAL A 269 -11.30 15.22 32.05
C VAL A 269 -10.37 14.61 33.11
N VAL A 270 -9.07 14.65 32.84
CA VAL A 270 -8.02 14.25 33.79
C VAL A 270 -7.16 15.46 34.12
N ARG A 271 -7.06 15.78 35.41
CA ARG A 271 -6.18 16.83 35.93
C ARG A 271 -4.83 16.23 36.31
N LEU A 272 -3.76 16.79 35.80
CA LEU A 272 -2.40 16.40 36.17
C LEU A 272 -2.08 16.84 37.60
N GLN A 273 -1.31 16.04 38.32
CA GLN A 273 -0.83 16.36 39.67
C GLN A 273 0.55 17.03 39.69
N PHE A 274 1.13 17.29 38.51
CA PHE A 274 2.44 17.91 38.34
C PHE A 274 2.37 19.03 37.31
N GLU A 275 3.36 19.93 37.37
CA GLU A 275 3.47 21.05 36.45
C GLU A 275 3.93 20.58 35.05
N PRO A 276 3.15 20.80 33.98
CA PRO A 276 3.54 20.39 32.64
C PRO A 276 4.70 21.23 32.10
N ALA A 277 5.53 20.64 31.24
CA ALA A 277 6.67 21.33 30.61
C ALA A 277 6.27 22.47 29.65
N GLY A 278 4.98 22.55 29.28
CA GLY A 278 4.45 23.61 28.43
C GLY A 278 2.94 23.75 28.60
N ARG A 279 2.47 25.00 28.47
CA ARG A 279 1.07 25.38 28.55
C ARG A 279 0.62 26.08 27.25
N PRO A 280 -0.66 26.03 26.89
CA PRO A 280 -1.20 26.81 25.77
C PRO A 280 -1.05 28.31 26.02
N GLU A 281 -0.66 29.06 24.98
CA GLU A 281 -0.53 30.54 25.04
C GLU A 281 -1.88 31.25 24.80
N SER A 282 -2.83 30.58 24.14
CA SER A 282 -4.12 31.16 23.74
C SER A 282 -5.26 30.17 23.97
N PRO A 283 -6.46 30.64 24.35
CA PRO A 283 -7.68 29.82 24.40
C PRO A 283 -8.04 29.20 23.04
N GLY A 284 -7.57 29.78 21.93
CA GLY A 284 -7.78 29.30 20.57
C GLY A 284 -6.71 28.32 20.07
N ASP A 285 -5.93 27.70 20.95
CA ASP A 285 -4.87 26.78 20.56
C ASP A 285 -5.42 25.48 19.93
N TYR A 286 -4.79 25.02 18.84
CA TYR A 286 -5.15 23.79 18.11
C TYR A 286 -5.29 22.55 19.03
N TYR A 287 -4.47 22.43 20.06
CA TYR A 287 -4.46 21.26 20.94
C TYR A 287 -5.67 21.24 21.88
N LEU A 288 -6.27 22.39 22.16
CA LEU A 288 -7.48 22.52 23.00
C LEU A 288 -8.77 22.14 22.25
N MET A 289 -8.73 22.16 20.91
CA MET A 289 -9.91 21.90 20.10
C MET A 289 -10.34 20.43 20.11
N VAL A 290 -11.64 20.20 20.28
CA VAL A 290 -12.31 18.92 19.97
C VAL A 290 -12.23 18.67 18.47
N LYS A 291 -11.81 17.47 18.08
CA LYS A 291 -11.61 17.09 16.68
C LYS A 291 -12.65 16.07 16.25
N GLU A 292 -13.22 16.28 15.06
CA GLU A 292 -14.20 15.38 14.49
C GLU A 292 -13.54 14.12 13.92
N ASN A 293 -14.22 13.00 14.11
CA ASN A 293 -13.82 11.69 13.61
C ASN A 293 -14.31 11.50 12.17
N LEU A 294 -13.71 12.23 11.23
CA LEU A 294 -14.05 12.18 9.81
C LEU A 294 -12.82 12.37 8.92
N CYS A 295 -12.95 12.03 7.65
CA CYS A 295 -11.92 12.36 6.66
C CYS A 295 -11.87 13.87 6.42
N VAL A 296 -10.74 14.52 6.71
CA VAL A 296 -10.57 15.97 6.53
C VAL A 296 -10.71 16.43 5.06
N VAL A 297 -10.58 15.50 4.11
CA VAL A 297 -10.69 15.79 2.68
C VAL A 297 -12.13 15.73 2.17
N CYS A 298 -12.83 14.63 2.44
CA CYS A 298 -14.13 14.34 1.83
C CYS A 298 -15.29 14.21 2.83
N GLY A 299 -15.04 14.28 4.14
CA GLY A 299 -16.08 14.22 5.18
C GLY A 299 -16.57 12.81 5.54
N LYS A 300 -16.09 11.74 4.87
CA LYS A 300 -16.50 10.35 5.18
C LYS A 300 -16.21 9.98 6.65
N LYS A 301 -17.19 9.35 7.32
CA LYS A 301 -17.16 8.99 8.76
C LYS A 301 -16.98 7.49 9.04
N ASP A 302 -17.04 6.62 8.02
CA ASP A 302 -17.18 5.18 8.29
C ASP A 302 -15.85 4.42 8.28
N SER A 303 -14.82 4.96 7.59
CA SER A 303 -13.53 4.29 7.45
C SER A 303 -12.40 5.29 7.17
N TYR A 304 -11.80 5.83 8.23
CA TYR A 304 -10.65 6.72 8.19
C TYR A 304 -9.45 6.19 8.97
N ILE A 305 -8.27 6.71 8.63
CA ILE A 305 -6.97 6.34 9.19
C ILE A 305 -6.13 7.60 9.44
N ARG A 306 -5.16 7.50 10.35
CA ARG A 306 -4.21 8.59 10.62
C ARG A 306 -3.19 8.71 9.48
N LYS A 307 -3.07 9.90 8.91
CA LYS A 307 -2.05 10.30 7.93
C LYS A 307 -1.11 11.28 8.60
N ASN A 308 0.18 11.00 8.55
CA ASN A 308 1.20 12.00 8.85
C ASN A 308 1.36 12.88 7.61
N VAL A 309 0.99 14.16 7.70
CA VAL A 309 1.14 15.18 6.65
C VAL A 309 2.60 15.30 6.27
N ILE A 310 3.47 15.46 7.27
CA ILE A 310 4.92 15.32 7.14
C ILE A 310 5.26 13.83 7.30
N PRO A 311 5.79 13.14 6.29
CA PRO A 311 6.09 11.72 6.40
C PRO A 311 7.10 11.43 7.52
N HIS A 312 6.85 10.35 8.26
CA HIS A 312 7.69 9.95 9.40
C HIS A 312 9.16 9.73 9.01
N GLU A 313 9.43 9.38 7.75
CA GLU A 313 10.79 9.22 7.23
C GLU A 313 11.64 10.49 7.32
N TYR A 314 11.03 11.68 7.28
CA TYR A 314 11.71 12.97 7.49
C TYR A 314 11.60 13.40 8.95
N ARG A 315 10.37 13.37 9.50
CA ARG A 315 10.07 13.89 10.85
C ARG A 315 10.95 13.27 11.94
N LYS A 316 11.28 11.98 11.81
CA LYS A 316 12.14 11.28 12.78
C LYS A 316 13.56 11.87 12.88
N HIS A 317 14.03 12.56 11.85
CA HIS A 317 15.36 13.19 11.78
C HIS A 317 15.36 14.66 12.19
N PHE A 318 14.19 15.26 12.44
CA PHE A 318 14.12 16.66 12.87
C PHE A 318 14.78 16.84 14.26
N PRO A 319 15.27 18.05 14.59
CA PRO A 319 15.74 18.38 15.93
C PRO A 319 14.62 18.19 16.97
N ILE A 320 15.00 17.91 18.22
CA ILE A 320 14.04 17.56 19.28
C ILE A 320 13.06 18.70 19.57
N GLU A 321 13.53 19.94 19.45
CA GLU A 321 12.78 21.19 19.61
C GLU A 321 11.60 21.27 18.64
N MET A 322 11.74 20.68 17.44
CA MET A 322 10.68 20.65 16.44
C MET A 322 9.80 19.41 16.54
N LYS A 323 10.19 18.36 17.27
CA LYS A 323 9.46 17.08 17.31
C LYS A 323 8.24 17.09 18.23
N ASP A 324 8.18 18.04 19.14
CA ASP A 324 7.03 18.20 20.04
C ASP A 324 5.76 18.54 19.25
N HIS A 325 4.62 18.18 19.86
CA HIS A 325 3.30 18.50 19.32
C HIS A 325 3.01 17.96 17.91
N ASN A 326 3.48 16.74 17.63
CA ASN A 326 3.31 16.07 16.33
C ASN A 326 1.84 15.89 15.89
N SER A 327 0.86 16.02 16.78
CA SER A 327 -0.55 15.80 16.45
C SER A 327 -1.11 16.84 15.48
N HIS A 328 -0.47 18.00 15.33
CA HIS A 328 -0.81 18.96 14.27
C HIS A 328 -0.65 18.35 12.88
N ASP A 329 0.39 17.54 12.69
CA ASP A 329 0.69 16.90 11.41
C ASP A 329 0.01 15.54 11.26
N VAL A 330 -0.90 15.16 12.17
CA VAL A 330 -1.62 13.89 12.15
C VAL A 330 -3.11 14.13 11.88
N LEU A 331 -3.52 13.93 10.63
CA LEU A 331 -4.89 14.14 10.17
C LEU A 331 -5.60 12.82 9.85
N LEU A 332 -6.93 12.82 9.84
CA LEU A 332 -7.73 11.66 9.47
C LEU A 332 -8.11 11.69 7.99
N LEU A 333 -7.80 10.61 7.27
CA LEU A 333 -8.16 10.44 5.86
C LEU A 333 -8.92 9.12 5.67
N CYS A 334 -9.95 9.12 4.83
CA CYS A 334 -10.54 7.87 4.38
C CYS A 334 -9.54 7.08 3.54
N THR A 335 -9.75 5.77 3.39
CA THR A 335 -8.78 4.91 2.70
C THR A 335 -8.55 5.30 1.24
N SER A 336 -9.57 5.84 0.56
CA SER A 336 -9.43 6.37 -0.81
C SER A 336 -8.63 7.66 -0.84
N CYS A 337 -8.97 8.66 -0.02
CA CYS A 337 -8.20 9.92 0.05
C CYS A 337 -6.76 9.68 0.51
N HIS A 338 -6.51 8.72 1.40
CA HIS A 338 -5.16 8.35 1.83
C HIS A 338 -4.34 7.75 0.68
N ALA A 339 -4.94 6.88 -0.15
CA ALA A 339 -4.27 6.35 -1.33
C ALA A 339 -3.87 7.45 -2.31
N ILE A 340 -4.76 8.42 -2.53
CA ILE A 340 -4.53 9.57 -3.41
C ILE A 340 -3.43 10.48 -2.84
N SER A 341 -3.50 10.78 -1.54
CA SER A 341 -2.44 11.56 -0.86
C SER A 341 -1.09 10.86 -1.00
N ASN A 342 -1.01 9.54 -0.83
CA ASN A 342 0.25 8.81 -1.00
C ASN A 342 0.81 8.88 -2.42
N TYR A 343 -0.05 8.91 -3.45
CA TYR A 343 0.42 9.10 -4.83
C TYR A 343 1.10 10.46 -5.00
N TYR A 344 0.46 11.54 -4.53
CA TYR A 344 1.03 12.88 -4.60
C TYR A 344 2.27 13.05 -3.72
N ASP A 345 2.24 12.49 -2.50
CA ASP A 345 3.39 12.48 -1.60
C ASP A 345 4.58 11.84 -2.30
N ASN A 346 4.41 10.66 -2.92
CA ASN A 346 5.51 9.98 -3.63
C ASN A 346 6.08 10.84 -4.74
N HIS A 347 5.26 11.63 -5.43
CA HIS A 347 5.74 12.58 -6.44
C HIS A 347 6.63 13.67 -5.80
N LEU A 348 6.20 14.26 -4.68
CA LEU A 348 7.02 15.23 -3.95
C LEU A 348 8.33 14.59 -3.44
N LYS A 349 8.29 13.34 -2.95
CA LYS A 349 9.52 12.64 -2.55
C LYS A 349 10.49 12.48 -3.70
N GLN A 350 10.00 12.16 -4.90
CA GLN A 350 10.84 12.06 -6.10
C GLN A 350 11.42 13.41 -6.53
N GLN A 351 10.70 14.52 -6.33
CA GLN A 351 11.23 15.86 -6.53
C GLN A 351 12.35 16.17 -5.52
N LEU A 352 12.10 15.96 -4.23
CA LEU A 352 13.11 16.11 -3.17
C LEU A 352 14.34 15.22 -3.42
N ALA A 353 14.13 14.00 -3.92
CA ALA A 353 15.22 13.09 -4.25
C ALA A 353 16.16 13.67 -5.32
N LYS A 354 15.60 14.34 -6.34
CA LYS A 354 16.38 15.01 -7.38
C LYS A 354 17.06 16.27 -6.86
N GLU A 355 16.30 17.13 -6.18
CA GLU A 355 16.78 18.43 -5.66
C GLU A 355 17.95 18.26 -4.68
N PHE A 356 17.87 17.29 -3.77
CA PHE A 356 18.87 17.06 -2.72
C PHE A 356 19.81 15.89 -3.02
N GLN A 357 19.79 15.37 -4.26
CA GLN A 357 20.57 14.20 -4.69
C GLN A 357 20.43 13.02 -3.71
N ALA A 358 19.22 12.78 -3.22
CA ALA A 358 18.89 11.76 -2.24
C ALA A 358 18.07 10.65 -2.91
N PRO A 359 18.69 9.72 -3.66
CA PRO A 359 17.97 8.79 -4.50
C PRO A 359 17.08 7.83 -3.68
N ILE A 360 15.90 7.52 -4.24
CA ILE A 360 14.95 6.57 -3.67
C ILE A 360 15.00 5.29 -4.51
N GLY A 361 15.48 4.20 -3.93
CA GLY A 361 15.50 2.89 -4.59
C GLY A 361 16.57 2.70 -5.68
N SER A 362 17.63 3.52 -5.70
CA SER A 362 18.86 3.20 -6.44
C SER A 362 19.68 2.12 -5.71
N GLU A 363 20.64 1.48 -6.39
CA GLU A 363 21.58 0.55 -5.75
C GLU A 363 22.35 1.20 -4.58
N GLU A 364 22.74 2.46 -4.73
CA GLU A 364 23.33 3.29 -3.67
C GLU A 364 22.36 3.53 -2.49
N GLY A 365 21.05 3.50 -2.76
CA GLY A 365 19.97 3.61 -1.78
C GLY A 365 19.53 2.26 -1.18
N LEU A 366 20.22 1.15 -1.48
CA LEU A 366 19.96 -0.13 -0.83
C LEU A 366 20.74 -0.23 0.48
N ARG A 367 20.03 -0.46 1.57
CA ARG A 367 20.63 -0.72 2.90
C ARG A 367 21.49 -1.99 2.91
N LEU A 368 21.09 -2.98 2.12
CA LEU A 368 21.78 -4.26 2.00
C LEU A 368 22.12 -4.48 0.53
N LEU A 369 23.40 -4.73 0.25
CA LEU A 369 23.89 -5.13 -1.05
C LEU A 369 24.09 -6.63 -1.07
N GLU A 370 23.83 -7.25 -2.22
CA GLU A 370 24.19 -8.64 -2.43
C GLU A 370 25.65 -8.72 -2.86
N ASP A 371 26.48 -9.31 -2.00
CA ASP A 371 27.88 -9.58 -2.30
C ASP A 371 27.95 -10.71 -3.35
N PRO A 372 28.42 -10.41 -4.57
CA PRO A 372 28.40 -11.37 -5.67
C PRO A 372 29.35 -12.55 -5.41
N GLU A 373 30.47 -12.29 -4.76
CA GLU A 373 31.49 -13.29 -4.43
C GLU A 373 30.91 -14.23 -3.37
N ARG A 374 30.43 -13.73 -2.24
CA ARG A 374 29.77 -14.56 -1.20
C ARG A 374 28.58 -15.34 -1.75
N ARG A 375 27.80 -14.74 -2.65
CA ARG A 375 26.68 -15.44 -3.31
C ARG A 375 27.15 -16.61 -4.16
N GLN A 376 28.22 -16.40 -4.94
CA GLN A 376 28.86 -17.45 -5.72
C GLN A 376 29.41 -18.54 -4.80
N MET A 377 30.10 -18.19 -3.72
CA MET A 377 30.63 -19.14 -2.73
C MET A 377 29.53 -19.97 -2.10
N ARG A 378 28.46 -19.32 -1.65
CA ARG A 378 27.31 -20.00 -1.06
C ARG A 378 26.62 -20.94 -2.02
N SER A 379 26.42 -20.50 -3.28
CA SER A 379 25.81 -21.35 -4.30
C SER A 379 26.72 -22.53 -4.67
N GLY A 380 28.03 -22.29 -4.76
CA GLY A 380 29.04 -23.30 -5.09
C GLY A 380 29.15 -24.37 -4.01
N ALA A 381 29.30 -23.96 -2.76
CA ALA A 381 29.38 -24.88 -1.62
C ALA A 381 28.10 -25.72 -1.45
N ARG A 382 26.92 -25.12 -1.62
CA ARG A 382 25.66 -25.87 -1.60
C ARG A 382 25.57 -26.89 -2.73
N ALA A 383 26.08 -26.57 -3.93
CA ALA A 383 26.12 -27.51 -5.03
C ALA A 383 27.09 -28.66 -4.74
N LEU A 384 28.27 -28.38 -4.17
CA LEU A 384 29.25 -29.41 -3.78
C LEU A 384 28.72 -30.34 -2.67
N LEU A 385 27.93 -29.82 -1.73
CA LEU A 385 27.37 -30.60 -0.61
C LEU A 385 26.15 -31.45 -1.00
N ASN A 386 25.32 -30.98 -1.95
CA ASN A 386 23.99 -31.57 -2.16
C ASN A 386 23.76 -32.15 -3.57
N ALA A 387 24.63 -31.89 -4.54
CA ALA A 387 24.45 -32.41 -5.90
C ALA A 387 25.22 -33.72 -6.11
N GLU A 388 24.50 -34.84 -6.14
CA GLU A 388 25.05 -36.18 -6.32
C GLU A 388 25.71 -36.39 -7.71
N SER A 389 25.33 -35.60 -8.71
CA SER A 389 25.76 -35.75 -10.11
C SER A 389 26.41 -34.48 -10.68
N LEU A 390 27.39 -33.90 -9.98
CA LEU A 390 28.13 -32.74 -10.48
C LEU A 390 29.26 -33.16 -11.45
N PRO A 391 29.32 -32.64 -12.70
CA PRO A 391 30.42 -32.96 -13.63
C PRO A 391 31.80 -32.62 -13.04
N ALA A 392 32.81 -33.47 -13.26
CA ALA A 392 34.15 -33.33 -12.65
C ALA A 392 34.78 -31.96 -12.91
N ARG A 393 34.67 -31.44 -14.14
CA ARG A 393 35.12 -30.10 -14.50
C ARG A 393 34.46 -29.01 -13.65
N ARG A 394 33.14 -29.08 -13.47
CA ARG A 394 32.38 -28.11 -12.68
C ARG A 394 32.72 -28.21 -11.19
N LYS A 395 32.98 -29.42 -10.70
CA LYS A 395 33.42 -29.66 -9.32
C LYS A 395 34.76 -28.95 -9.05
N GLU A 396 35.73 -29.10 -9.94
CA GLU A 396 37.03 -28.45 -9.82
C GLU A 396 36.92 -26.92 -9.91
N GLU A 397 36.11 -26.39 -10.84
CA GLU A 397 35.84 -24.94 -10.93
C GLU A 397 35.30 -24.35 -9.61
N LEU A 398 34.37 -25.04 -8.95
CA LEU A 398 33.79 -24.58 -7.68
C LEU A 398 34.79 -24.71 -6.52
N LEU A 399 35.57 -25.79 -6.47
CA LEU A 399 36.62 -25.97 -5.47
C LEU A 399 37.73 -24.92 -5.63
N GLN A 400 38.12 -24.61 -6.85
CA GLN A 400 39.11 -23.58 -7.15
C GLN A 400 38.64 -22.20 -6.67
N ALA A 401 37.38 -21.84 -6.94
CA ALA A 401 36.81 -20.60 -6.43
C ALA A 401 36.84 -20.55 -4.88
N LEU A 402 36.55 -21.66 -4.20
CA LEU A 402 36.64 -21.79 -2.74
C LEU A 402 38.06 -21.64 -2.20
N ARG A 403 39.05 -22.23 -2.88
CA ARG A 403 40.48 -22.07 -2.55
C ARG A 403 40.90 -20.61 -2.63
N GLU A 404 40.51 -19.91 -3.70
CA GLU A 404 40.80 -18.50 -3.90
C GLU A 404 40.15 -17.62 -2.83
N PHE A 405 38.86 -17.87 -2.52
CA PHE A 405 38.12 -17.08 -1.52
C PHE A 405 38.67 -17.21 -0.10
N TYR A 406 39.03 -18.44 0.31
CA TYR A 406 39.60 -18.69 1.65
C TYR A 406 41.14 -18.54 1.68
N ASN A 407 41.76 -18.23 0.54
CA ASN A 407 43.20 -18.14 0.37
C ASN A 407 43.93 -19.37 0.92
N THR A 408 43.51 -20.57 0.48
CA THR A 408 44.05 -21.86 0.95
C THR A 408 44.13 -22.87 -0.20
N ASP A 409 45.07 -23.81 -0.11
CA ASP A 409 45.26 -24.85 -1.12
C ASP A 409 44.31 -26.05 -0.92
N MET A 410 43.72 -26.18 0.28
CA MET A 410 42.84 -27.30 0.65
C MET A 410 41.49 -26.80 1.15
N VAL A 411 40.41 -27.37 0.61
CA VAL A 411 39.03 -27.09 1.04
C VAL A 411 38.53 -28.26 1.88
N THR A 412 38.18 -28.01 3.15
CA THR A 412 37.61 -29.03 4.04
C THR A 412 36.08 -29.02 4.03
N ASP A 413 35.46 -30.08 4.57
CA ASP A 413 34.01 -30.17 4.69
C ASP A 413 33.44 -29.08 5.62
N GLU A 414 34.18 -28.68 6.66
CA GLU A 414 33.79 -27.56 7.53
C GLU A 414 33.74 -26.25 6.74
N MET A 415 34.73 -25.99 5.88
CA MET A 415 34.75 -24.81 5.02
C MET A 415 33.59 -24.80 4.02
N LEU A 416 33.19 -25.97 3.51
CA LEU A 416 32.01 -26.09 2.65
C LEU A 416 30.72 -25.77 3.40
N GLN A 417 30.56 -26.25 4.64
CA GLN A 417 29.39 -25.95 5.46
C GLN A 417 29.33 -24.46 5.82
N GLU A 418 30.47 -23.86 6.18
CA GLU A 418 30.59 -22.43 6.44
C GLU A 418 30.20 -21.61 5.19
N ALA A 419 30.80 -21.94 4.03
CA ALA A 419 30.50 -21.28 2.76
C ALA A 419 29.01 -21.39 2.39
N ALA A 420 28.38 -22.55 2.61
CA ALA A 420 26.96 -22.78 2.35
C ALA A 420 26.01 -21.94 3.23
N CYS A 421 26.52 -21.43 4.34
CA CYS A 421 25.84 -20.57 5.30
C CYS A 421 26.24 -19.10 5.23
N LEU A 422 27.13 -18.69 4.31
CA LEU A 422 27.58 -17.30 4.19
C LEU A 422 26.41 -16.30 4.08
N GLU A 423 26.51 -15.24 4.88
CA GLU A 423 25.63 -14.08 4.74
C GLU A 423 26.04 -13.31 3.48
N THR A 424 25.21 -13.41 2.45
CA THR A 424 25.46 -12.78 1.15
C THR A 424 24.92 -11.36 1.08
N ARG A 425 24.13 -10.94 2.06
CA ARG A 425 23.60 -9.58 2.12
C ARG A 425 24.38 -8.78 3.14
N ILE A 426 25.31 -7.99 2.64
CA ILE A 426 26.18 -7.15 3.46
C ILE A 426 25.59 -5.73 3.59
N PHE A 427 25.85 -5.08 4.72
CA PHE A 427 25.41 -3.71 4.94
C PHE A 427 26.19 -2.77 4.02
N ASN A 428 25.48 -1.89 3.33
CA ASN A 428 26.11 -0.85 2.51
C ASN A 428 26.57 0.30 3.41
N GLU A 429 27.87 0.42 3.65
CA GLU A 429 28.44 1.49 4.49
C GLU A 429 28.16 2.89 3.94
N LYS A 430 27.96 3.03 2.63
CA LYS A 430 27.63 4.30 1.97
C LYS A 430 26.13 4.63 2.02
N PHE A 431 25.30 3.76 2.62
CA PHE A 431 23.85 3.94 2.66
C PHE A 431 23.45 5.08 3.59
N ILE A 432 22.93 6.15 3.00
CA ILE A 432 22.26 7.23 3.72
C ILE A 432 20.77 7.16 3.39
N PRO A 433 19.87 6.98 4.38
CA PRO A 433 18.44 7.02 4.15
C PRO A 433 18.01 8.33 3.48
N HIS A 434 17.13 8.25 2.48
CA HIS A 434 16.60 9.41 1.75
C HIS A 434 16.13 10.53 2.71
N GLY A 435 15.26 10.21 3.67
CA GLY A 435 14.73 11.19 4.61
C GLY A 435 15.81 11.83 5.49
N LEU A 436 16.86 11.10 5.84
CA LEU A 436 18.00 11.65 6.59
C LEU A 436 18.76 12.65 5.72
N LYS A 437 19.11 12.26 4.48
CA LYS A 437 19.88 13.12 3.57
C LYS A 437 19.16 14.44 3.27
N VAL A 438 17.85 14.38 3.00
CA VAL A 438 17.03 15.59 2.76
C VAL A 438 17.03 16.51 3.99
N VAL A 439 16.85 15.96 5.20
CA VAL A 439 16.85 16.75 6.44
C VAL A 439 18.25 17.30 6.74
N GLN A 440 19.31 16.54 6.48
CA GLN A 440 20.71 17.00 6.58
C GLN A 440 20.97 18.21 5.69
N CYS A 441 20.57 18.16 4.42
CA CYS A 441 20.73 19.30 3.51
C CYS A 441 19.99 20.55 4.03
N HIS A 442 18.76 20.42 4.53
CA HIS A 442 18.04 21.57 5.08
C HIS A 442 18.66 22.07 6.39
N SER A 443 19.19 21.20 7.24
CA SER A 443 19.80 21.62 8.51
C SER A 443 21.03 22.51 8.33
N GLN A 444 21.71 22.45 7.18
CA GLN A 444 22.82 23.36 6.85
C GLN A 444 22.35 24.82 6.72
N GLY A 445 21.08 25.04 6.36
CA GLY A 445 20.44 26.36 6.29
C GLY A 445 19.76 26.80 7.60
N GLY A 446 20.02 26.11 8.72
CA GLY A 446 19.48 26.47 10.03
C GLY A 446 17.99 26.18 10.19
N LEU A 447 17.41 26.72 11.27
CA LEU A 447 16.03 26.44 11.69
C LEU A 447 15.00 26.85 10.62
N ARG A 448 15.22 27.99 9.94
CA ARG A 448 14.33 28.48 8.88
C ARG A 448 14.25 27.51 7.69
N ALA A 449 15.35 26.89 7.29
CA ALA A 449 15.35 25.92 6.20
C ALA A 449 14.58 24.64 6.58
N LEU A 450 14.68 24.16 7.84
CA LEU A 450 13.84 23.06 8.31
C LEU A 450 12.35 23.42 8.36
N MET A 451 12.02 24.65 8.80
CA MET A 451 10.66 25.18 8.75
C MET A 451 10.13 25.19 7.31
N GLN A 452 10.93 25.56 6.33
CA GLN A 452 10.55 25.50 4.92
C GLN A 452 10.24 24.08 4.45
N LEU A 453 11.02 23.07 4.88
CA LEU A 453 10.72 21.66 4.56
C LEU A 453 9.37 21.24 5.17
N GLU A 454 9.11 21.64 6.41
CA GLU A 454 7.84 21.41 7.10
C GLU A 454 6.66 22.10 6.39
N SER A 455 6.78 23.40 6.10
CA SER A 455 5.77 24.18 5.36
C SER A 455 5.54 23.60 3.97
N ARG A 456 6.59 23.11 3.28
CA ARG A 456 6.46 22.49 1.96
C ARG A 456 5.60 21.23 2.00
N TRP A 457 5.77 20.36 2.99
CA TRP A 457 4.92 19.17 3.14
C TRP A 457 3.48 19.53 3.50
N ARG A 458 3.29 20.51 4.40
CA ARG A 458 1.97 21.00 4.79
C ARG A 458 1.22 21.66 3.63
N GLN A 459 1.89 22.53 2.88
CA GLN A 459 1.34 23.19 1.71
C GLN A 459 1.04 22.17 0.59
N HIS A 460 1.95 21.21 0.36
CA HIS A 460 1.71 20.14 -0.59
C HIS A 460 0.42 19.37 -0.32
N PHE A 461 0.13 19.09 0.96
CA PHE A 461 -1.14 18.46 1.35
C PHE A 461 -2.34 19.34 1.02
N LEU A 462 -2.29 20.65 1.30
CA LEU A 462 -3.36 21.59 0.94
C LEU A 462 -3.59 21.63 -0.57
N ASP A 463 -2.53 21.79 -1.35
CA ASP A 463 -2.60 21.96 -2.81
C ASP A 463 -3.13 20.70 -3.50
N SER A 464 -2.62 19.53 -3.10
CA SER A 464 -2.97 18.25 -3.74
C SER A 464 -4.32 17.71 -3.24
N MET A 465 -4.59 17.82 -1.94
CA MET A 465 -5.77 17.19 -1.34
C MET A 465 -6.97 18.13 -1.23
N GLN A 466 -6.77 19.45 -1.20
CA GLN A 466 -7.84 20.46 -1.09
C GLN A 466 -8.87 20.08 -0.02
N PRO A 467 -8.44 19.98 1.26
CA PRO A 467 -9.29 19.49 2.33
C PRO A 467 -10.46 20.43 2.62
N LYS A 468 -11.66 19.87 2.83
CA LYS A 468 -12.89 20.62 3.11
C LYS A 468 -13.26 20.68 4.59
N HIS A 469 -12.68 19.80 5.39
CA HIS A 469 -13.00 19.62 6.81
C HIS A 469 -11.72 19.63 7.66
N LEU A 470 -10.81 20.54 7.33
CA LEU A 470 -9.58 20.73 8.10
C LEU A 470 -9.92 21.39 9.45
N PRO A 471 -9.26 21.01 10.57
CA PRO A 471 -9.46 21.71 11.83
C PRO A 471 -9.15 23.21 11.68
N GLN A 472 -9.98 24.07 12.28
CA GLN A 472 -9.94 25.52 12.06
C GLN A 472 -8.57 26.17 12.35
N GLN A 473 -7.86 25.68 13.35
CA GLN A 473 -6.54 26.19 13.77
C GLN A 473 -5.37 25.44 13.13
N TRP A 474 -5.65 24.57 12.15
CA TRP A 474 -4.58 23.93 11.39
C TRP A 474 -3.96 24.93 10.42
N SER A 475 -2.64 25.08 10.46
CA SER A 475 -1.91 26.02 9.60
C SER A 475 -0.58 25.45 9.13
N VAL A 476 -0.09 26.00 8.01
CA VAL A 476 1.19 25.59 7.40
C VAL A 476 2.37 25.95 8.29
N ASP A 477 2.36 27.14 8.89
CA ASP A 477 3.49 27.65 9.68
C ASP A 477 3.28 27.48 11.20
N HIS A 478 2.48 26.47 11.59
CA HIS A 478 2.16 26.19 12.99
C HIS A 478 3.43 26.04 13.83
N ASN A 479 3.45 26.70 15.00
CA ASN A 479 4.58 26.80 15.93
C ASN A 479 5.85 27.51 15.40
N HIS A 480 5.91 27.98 14.15
CA HIS A 480 7.15 28.55 13.59
C HIS A 480 7.61 29.81 14.34
N GLN A 481 6.70 30.76 14.55
CA GLN A 481 6.99 31.98 15.31
C GLN A 481 7.34 31.69 16.78
N LYS A 482 6.73 30.67 17.39
CA LYS A 482 7.04 30.25 18.76
C LYS A 482 8.46 29.70 18.86
N LEU A 483 8.86 28.86 17.89
CA LEU A 483 10.21 28.32 17.81
C LEU A 483 11.25 29.42 17.60
N LEU A 484 11.01 30.36 16.69
CA LEU A 484 11.91 31.50 16.45
C LEU A 484 12.07 32.37 17.69
N ARG A 485 10.97 32.70 18.39
CA ARG A 485 11.02 33.49 19.64
C ARG A 485 11.82 32.78 20.74
N LYS A 486 11.70 31.45 20.85
CA LYS A 486 12.31 30.67 21.94
C LYS A 486 13.79 30.36 21.71
N TYR A 487 14.16 30.04 20.46
CA TYR A 487 15.49 29.51 20.14
C TYR A 487 16.35 30.45 19.29
N GLY A 488 15.78 31.52 18.76
CA GLY A 488 16.46 32.42 17.83
C GLY A 488 16.61 31.84 16.42
N GLU A 489 17.17 32.64 15.51
CA GLU A 489 17.34 32.25 14.10
C GLU A 489 18.56 31.35 13.88
N ASP A 490 19.60 31.52 14.70
CA ASP A 490 20.91 30.86 14.58
C ASP A 490 21.04 29.58 15.41
N LEU A 491 19.93 28.94 15.78
CA LEU A 491 19.96 27.70 16.58
C LEU A 491 20.80 26.63 15.86
N PRO A 492 21.93 26.16 16.45
CA PRO A 492 22.72 25.09 15.85
C PRO A 492 21.93 23.79 15.87
N ILE A 493 21.54 23.31 14.68
CA ILE A 493 20.76 22.08 14.55
C ILE A 493 21.67 20.87 14.77
N LYS A 494 21.45 20.17 15.88
CA LYS A 494 21.98 18.82 16.09
C LYS A 494 20.91 17.82 15.65
N LEU A 495 21.19 17.10 14.57
CA LEU A 495 20.33 16.02 14.12
C LEU A 495 20.46 14.82 15.07
N SER A 496 19.34 14.16 15.31
CA SER A 496 19.23 12.96 16.16
C SER A 496 19.42 11.66 15.38
#